data_AF-A0A7U7GED6-F1
#
_entry.id   AF-A0A7U7GED6-F1
#
_cell.length_a   1.000
_cell.length_b   1.000
_cell.length_c   1.000
_cell.angle_alpha   90.00
_cell.angle_beta   90.00
_cell.angle_gamma   90.00
#
_symmetry.space_group_name_H-M   'P 1'
#
loop_
_entity.id
_entity.type
_entity.pdbx_description
1 polymer ?
#
loop_
_entity_poly.entity_id
_entity_poly.type
_entity_poly.pdbx_seq_one_letter_code
_entity_poly.pdbx_strand_id
1 'polypeptide(L)' 'MFADLKNSAFFKNVRVDQGGYAVYWNDEIDISEYELWTHGIPIP' A
#
# COMPACT_ATOMS: atom_id res chain seq x y z
N MET A 1 -0.92 1.47 12.71
CA MET A 1 -1.44 1.56 11.33
C MET A 1 -1.09 0.30 10.53
N PHE A 2 0.18 0.03 10.17
CA PHE A 2 0.50 -1.07 9.24
C PHE A 2 0.72 -2.47 9.84
N ALA A 3 0.29 -2.73 11.08
CA ALA A 3 0.58 -4.00 11.75
C ALA A 3 -0.01 -5.22 11.01
N ASP A 4 -1.19 -5.04 10.41
CA ASP A 4 -1.93 -6.10 9.72
C ASP A 4 -1.25 -6.57 8.43
N LEU A 5 -0.40 -5.72 7.83
CA LEU A 5 0.41 -6.09 6.65
C LEU A 5 1.44 -7.19 6.95
N LYS A 6 1.69 -7.53 8.22
CA LYS A 6 2.49 -8.72 8.59
C LYS A 6 1.78 -10.03 8.25
N ASN A 7 0.45 -10.02 8.12
CA ASN A 7 -0.30 -11.18 7.67
C ASN A 7 -0.14 -11.32 6.15
N SER A 8 0.48 -12.41 5.69
CA SER A 8 0.76 -12.60 4.26
C SER A 8 -0.49 -12.66 3.37
N ALA A 9 -1.61 -13.21 3.87
CA ALA A 9 -2.85 -13.27 3.09
C ALA A 9 -3.45 -11.87 2.94
N PHE A 10 -3.43 -11.09 4.01
CA PHE A 10 -3.86 -9.69 3.97
C PHE A 10 -2.96 -8.85 3.06
N PHE A 11 -1.63 -8.95 3.21
CA PHE A 11 -0.68 -8.23 2.36
C PHE A 11 -0.88 -8.50 0.86
N LYS A 12 -1.18 -9.74 0.49
CA LYS A 12 -1.43 -10.13 -0.91
C LYS A 12 -2.76 -9.62 -1.47
N ASN A 13 -3.66 -9.13 -0.62
CA ASN A 13 -4.94 -8.54 -1.04
C ASN A 13 -4.83 -7.05 -1.39
N VAL A 14 -3.62 -6.57 -1.70
CA VAL A 14 -3.41 -5.20 -2.20
C VAL A 14 -4.27 -4.94 -3.43
N ARG A 15 -4.85 -3.75 -3.50
CA ARG A 15 -5.66 -3.29 -4.63
C ARG A 15 -5.15 -1.95 -5.11
N VAL A 16 -5.32 -1.71 -6.40
CA VAL A 16 -5.10 -0.39 -6.99
C VAL A 16 -6.43 0.36 -6.95
N ASP A 17 -6.41 1.62 -6.52
CA ASP A 17 -7.61 2.47 -6.49
C ASP A 17 -8.13 2.79 -7.91
N GLN A 18 -9.39 3.19 -8.04
CA GLN A 18 -10.12 3.37 -9.29
C GLN A 18 -9.50 4.40 -10.27
N GLY A 19 -8.49 5.16 -9.83
CA GLY A 19 -7.68 6.06 -10.67
C GLY A 19 -6.31 5.52 -11.09
N GLY A 20 -5.84 4.42 -10.50
CA GLY A 20 -4.51 3.84 -10.82
C GLY A 20 -3.33 4.39 -10.01
N TYR A 21 -3.56 5.40 -9.16
CA TYR A 21 -2.51 6.17 -8.50
C TYR A 21 -2.35 5.86 -7.01
N ALA A 22 -3.12 4.94 -6.44
CA ALA A 22 -2.96 4.56 -5.03
C ALA A 22 -3.03 3.06 -4.89
N VAL A 23 -2.38 2.53 -3.87
CA VAL A 23 -2.55 1.14 -3.44
C VAL A 23 -3.19 1.12 -2.06
N TYR A 24 -4.18 0.27 -1.90
CA TYR A 24 -4.92 0.17 -0.64
C TYR A 24 -5.20 -1.28 -0.28
N TRP A 25 -5.43 -1.50 1.01
CA TRP A 25 -5.88 -2.77 1.57
C TRP A 25 -7.24 -2.64 2.24
N ASN A 26 -7.48 -1.52 2.92
CA ASN A 26 -8.72 -1.13 3.57
C ASN A 26 -8.73 0.40 3.74
N ASP A 27 -9.80 0.94 4.32
CA ASP A 27 -9.98 2.39 4.51
C ASP A 27 -8.92 3.03 5.42
N GLU A 28 -8.18 2.23 6.21
CA GLU A 28 -7.10 2.72 7.09
C GLU A 28 -5.70 2.64 6.44
N ILE A 29 -5.54 1.77 5.46
CA ILE A 29 -4.27 1.48 4.78
C ILE A 29 -4.49 1.74 3.30
N ASP A 30 -4.45 3.02 2.96
CA ASP A 30 -4.48 3.57 1.62
C ASP A 30 -3.26 4.47 1.44
N ILE A 31 -2.43 4.16 0.44
CA ILE A 31 -1.16 4.82 0.20
C ILE A 31 -1.15 5.36 -1.23
N SER A 32 -1.08 6.68 -1.35
CA SER A 32 -0.99 7.37 -2.63
C SER A 32 0.35 7.12 -3.34
N GLU A 33 0.37 7.29 -4.66
CA GLU A 33 1.57 7.27 -5.50
C GLU A 33 2.61 8.26 -5.02
N TYR A 34 2.20 9.46 -4.61
CA TYR A 34 3.10 10.48 -4.10
C TYR A 34 3.86 10.00 -2.86
N GLU A 35 3.16 9.35 -1.93
CA GLU A 35 3.77 8.77 -0.73
C GLU A 35 4.74 7.64 -1.10
N LEU A 36 4.34 6.74 -2.00
CA LEU A 36 5.21 5.67 -2.50
C LEU A 36 6.46 6.20 -3.20
N TRP A 37 6.33 7.24 -4.02
CA TRP A 37 7.42 7.85 -4.77
C TRP A 37 8.38 8.61 -3.86
N THR A 38 7.84 9.39 -2.92
CA THR A 38 8.62 10.28 -2.06
C THR A 38 9.32 9.53 -0.94
N HIS A 39 8.67 8.51 -0.37
CA HIS A 39 9.17 7.77 0.79
C HIS A 39 9.66 6.36 0.46
N GLY A 40 9.46 5.90 -0.78
CA GLY A 40 9.98 4.63 -1.26
C GLY A 40 11.50 4.58 -1.21
N ILE A 41 12.03 3.46 -0.73
CA ILE A 41 13.47 3.21 -0.72
C ILE A 41 13.82 2.13 -1.76
N PRO A 42 14.98 2.24 -2.43
CA PRO A 42 15.47 1.17 -3.29
C PRO A 42 15.61 -0.12 -2.48
N ILE A 43 15.19 -1.24 -3.06
CA ILE A 43 15.43 -2.56 -2.47
C ILE A 43 16.87 -2.97 -2.83
N PRO A 44 17.71 -3.33 -1.85
CA PRO A 44 19.08 -3.81 -2.09
C PRO A 44 19.14 -5.10 -2.90
#